data_AF-A0A9Q5CBN7-F1
#
_entry.id   AF-A0A9Q5CBN7-F1
#
_cell.length_a   1.000
_cell.length_b   1.000
_cell.length_c   1.000
_cell.angle_alpha   90.00
_cell.angle_beta   90.00
_cell.angle_gamma   90.00
#
_symmetry.space_group_name_H-M   'P 1'
#
loop_
_entity.id
_entity.type
_entity.pdbx_description
1 polymer ?
#
loop_
_entity_poly.entity_id
_entity_poly.type
_entity_poly.pdbx_seq_one_letter_code
_entity_poly.pdbx_strand_id
1 'polypeptide(L)'
;MKKVVVFLLSLVMLTTGSIVFINDGSNEVQASSLKAYNVPKRYRGHWKNKHYWLTISKRHISGGDIATHGTTYRWTAKAYQRHFSNHIVLCSMHGKWLNVCLPGGEHSLLVRKGKYLKLHEDTWVDTLHR
;
A
#
# COMPACT_ATOMS: atom_id res chain seq x y z
N MET A 1 -58.55 30.66 2.84
CA MET A 1 -58.20 29.52 1.96
C MET A 1 -57.31 30.03 0.81
N LYS A 2 -56.29 29.24 0.42
CA LYS A 2 -55.27 29.46 -0.65
C LYS A 2 -54.11 30.40 -0.22
N LYS A 3 -52.93 29.89 0.17
CA LYS A 3 -51.80 29.27 -0.58
C LYS A 3 -51.06 30.22 -1.55
N VAL A 4 -49.71 30.17 -1.46
CA VAL A 4 -48.67 30.59 -2.44
C VAL A 4 -48.40 32.12 -2.42
N VAL A 5 -47.18 32.64 -2.24
CA VAL A 5 -45.94 32.43 -3.00
C VAL A 5 -44.72 32.50 -2.07
N VAL A 6 -43.98 31.40 -2.07
CA VAL A 6 -42.68 31.22 -1.42
C VAL A 6 -41.60 31.92 -2.26
N PHE A 7 -40.71 32.61 -1.57
CA PHE A 7 -39.48 33.22 -2.06
C PHE A 7 -38.67 32.20 -2.88
N LEU A 8 -38.70 32.37 -4.20
CA LEU A 8 -37.84 31.69 -5.16
C LEU A 8 -36.65 32.60 -5.46
N LEU A 9 -35.48 31.99 -5.69
CA LEU A 9 -34.21 32.58 -6.15
C LEU A 9 -33.23 32.97 -5.04
N SER A 10 -32.64 31.95 -4.40
CA SER A 10 -31.19 31.75 -4.49
C SER A 10 -30.78 30.49 -3.74
N LEU A 11 -29.98 29.65 -4.41
CA LEU A 11 -29.15 28.59 -3.84
C LEU A 11 -29.72 27.16 -3.74
N VAL A 12 -30.36 26.65 -4.81
CA VAL A 12 -30.25 25.21 -5.12
C VAL A 12 -30.17 25.04 -6.63
N MET A 13 -28.97 25.23 -7.16
CA MET A 13 -28.59 24.68 -8.46
C MET A 13 -27.40 23.76 -8.21
N LEU A 14 -27.45 22.58 -8.85
CA LEU A 14 -26.35 21.64 -9.08
C LEU A 14 -26.05 20.76 -7.84
N THR A 15 -26.17 19.44 -7.86
CA THR A 15 -26.18 18.47 -8.96
C THR A 15 -26.87 17.19 -8.48
N THR A 16 -27.66 16.62 -9.39
CA THR A 16 -27.97 15.20 -9.50
C THR A 16 -26.75 14.34 -9.20
N GLY A 17 -26.91 13.40 -8.29
CA GLY A 17 -25.88 12.41 -7.97
C GLY A 17 -26.17 11.75 -6.64
N SER A 18 -27.31 11.08 -6.51
CA SER A 18 -27.48 10.10 -5.43
C SER A 18 -26.43 9.01 -5.64
N ILE A 19 -25.29 9.13 -4.97
CA ILE A 19 -24.37 8.01 -4.84
C ILE A 19 -25.07 7.03 -3.91
N VAL A 20 -25.70 6.02 -4.52
CA VAL A 20 -26.15 4.83 -3.82
C VAL A 20 -24.89 4.15 -3.30
N PHE A 21 -24.67 4.23 -1.98
CA PHE A 21 -23.71 3.37 -1.32
C PHE A 21 -24.28 1.96 -1.34
N ILE A 22 -23.89 1.17 -2.34
CA ILE A 22 -24.03 -0.29 -2.26
C ILE A 22 -23.04 -0.73 -1.18
N ASN A 23 -23.55 -0.89 0.04
CA ASN A 23 -22.82 -1.51 1.13
C ASN A 23 -22.92 -3.02 0.94
N ASP A 24 -22.18 -3.53 -0.05
CA ASP A 24 -21.94 -4.96 -0.18
C ASP A 24 -21.00 -5.35 0.96
N GLY A 25 -21.41 -6.27 1.83
CA GLY A 25 -20.82 -6.58 3.14
C GLY A 25 -19.39 -7.14 3.13
N SER A 26 -18.59 -6.81 2.13
CA SER A 26 -17.15 -7.07 2.10
C SER A 26 -16.41 -5.89 2.76
N ASN A 27 -15.70 -6.16 3.85
CA ASN A 27 -14.75 -5.21 4.46
C ASN A 27 -13.48 -4.99 3.58
N GLU A 28 -13.51 -5.43 2.32
CA GLU A 28 -12.40 -5.33 1.39
C GLU A 28 -12.37 -3.94 0.78
N VAL A 29 -11.44 -3.12 1.26
CA VAL A 29 -11.25 -1.80 0.69
C VAL A 29 -10.60 -1.93 -0.70
N GLN A 30 -11.18 -1.28 -1.70
CA GLN A 30 -10.59 -1.26 -3.03
C GLN A 30 -9.21 -0.56 -3.02
N ALA A 31 -8.24 -1.18 -3.70
CA ALA A 31 -6.87 -0.66 -3.86
C ALA A 31 -6.82 0.74 -4.49
N SER A 32 -7.87 1.15 -5.20
CA SER A 32 -8.06 2.49 -5.79
C SER A 32 -7.98 3.62 -4.75
N SER A 33 -8.28 3.34 -3.48
CA SER A 33 -8.18 4.31 -2.38
C SER A 33 -6.76 4.50 -1.84
N LEU A 34 -5.81 3.65 -2.23
CA LEU A 34 -4.43 3.69 -1.74
C LEU A 34 -3.54 4.55 -2.63
N LYS A 35 -2.70 5.37 -1.99
CA LYS A 35 -1.70 6.15 -2.72
C LYS A 35 -0.56 5.26 -3.17
N ALA A 36 -0.40 5.16 -4.48
CA ALA A 36 0.75 4.60 -5.15
C ALA A 36 2.10 5.00 -4.50
N TYR A 37 2.99 4.02 -4.24
CA TYR A 37 4.35 4.28 -3.75
C TYR A 37 5.46 3.91 -4.75
N ASN A 38 6.46 4.78 -4.93
CA ASN A 38 7.59 4.50 -5.81
C ASN A 38 8.81 4.10 -4.99
N VAL A 39 9.21 2.83 -5.08
CA VAL A 39 10.37 2.32 -4.33
C VAL A 39 11.65 3.02 -4.81
N PRO A 40 12.52 3.54 -3.92
CA PRO A 40 13.73 4.25 -4.35
C PRO A 40 14.69 3.36 -5.17
N LYS A 41 15.34 3.95 -6.20
CA LYS A 41 16.24 3.21 -7.11
C LYS A 41 17.30 2.38 -6.40
N ARG A 42 17.83 2.86 -5.26
CA ARG A 42 18.87 2.17 -4.48
C ARG A 42 18.48 0.78 -3.97
N TYR A 43 17.19 0.49 -3.80
CA TYR A 43 16.68 -0.83 -3.39
C TYR A 43 16.27 -1.71 -4.56
N ARG A 44 16.08 -1.15 -5.76
CA ARG A 44 15.57 -1.90 -6.91
C ARG A 44 16.62 -2.88 -7.41
N GLY A 45 16.15 -4.05 -7.85
CA GLY A 45 16.98 -5.16 -8.30
C GLY A 45 16.37 -6.49 -7.88
N HIS A 46 16.95 -7.57 -8.40
CA HIS A 46 16.79 -8.88 -7.83
C HIS A 46 17.82 -9.04 -6.71
N TRP A 47 17.43 -9.62 -5.59
CA TRP A 47 18.27 -9.84 -4.42
C TRP A 47 18.03 -11.26 -3.92
N LYS A 48 19.08 -11.98 -3.56
CA LYS A 48 18.94 -13.34 -3.02
C LYS A 48 20.10 -13.76 -2.12
N ASN A 49 19.85 -14.76 -1.31
CA ASN A 49 20.86 -15.60 -0.68
C ASN A 49 20.47 -17.08 -0.91
N LYS A 50 20.96 -18.00 -0.08
CA LYS A 50 20.61 -19.43 -0.17
C LYS A 50 19.14 -19.72 0.21
N HIS A 51 18.54 -18.87 1.05
CA HIS A 51 17.26 -19.13 1.72
C HIS A 51 16.12 -18.24 1.18
N TYR A 52 16.45 -17.04 0.71
CA TYR A 52 15.52 -15.98 0.39
C TYR A 52 15.84 -15.35 -0.96
N TRP A 53 14.79 -14.87 -1.62
CA TRP A 53 14.89 -14.01 -2.78
C TRP A 53 13.85 -12.89 -2.71
N LEU A 54 14.20 -11.76 -3.31
CA LEU A 54 13.41 -10.55 -3.33
C LEU A 54 13.66 -9.77 -4.63
N THR A 55 12.61 -9.54 -5.41
CA THR A 55 12.66 -8.71 -6.62
C THR A 55 11.94 -7.40 -6.35
N ILE A 56 12.67 -6.28 -6.45
CA ILE A 56 12.16 -4.94 -6.19
C ILE A 56 12.22 -4.12 -7.48
N SER A 57 11.08 -3.62 -7.93
CA SER A 57 10.95 -2.66 -9.02
C SER A 57 10.46 -1.31 -8.52
N LYS A 58 10.18 -0.36 -9.43
CA LYS A 58 9.63 0.95 -9.05
C LYS A 58 8.28 0.82 -8.34
N ARG A 59 7.45 -0.13 -8.77
CA ARG A 59 6.04 -0.25 -8.40
C ARG A 59 5.67 -1.59 -7.79
N HIS A 60 6.59 -2.56 -7.79
CA HIS A 60 6.32 -3.91 -7.35
C HIS A 60 7.44 -4.44 -6.47
N ILE A 61 7.06 -5.24 -5.48
CA ILE A 61 7.95 -6.06 -4.65
C ILE A 61 7.41 -7.48 -4.68
N SER A 62 8.28 -8.42 -5.02
CA SER A 62 8.01 -9.85 -4.96
C SER A 62 9.06 -10.54 -4.12
N GLY A 63 8.70 -11.54 -3.33
CA GLY A 63 9.63 -12.34 -2.55
C GLY A 63 8.93 -13.58 -2.00
N GLY A 64 9.72 -14.59 -1.60
CA GLY A 64 9.21 -15.87 -1.09
C GLY A 64 8.14 -15.70 0.01
N ASP A 65 8.43 -14.81 0.96
CA ASP A 65 7.59 -14.60 2.16
C ASP A 65 6.82 -13.27 2.13
N ILE A 66 6.86 -12.54 1.01
CA ILE A 66 6.14 -11.27 0.86
C ILE A 66 4.95 -11.46 -0.07
N ALA A 67 5.18 -11.55 -1.36
CA ALA A 67 4.12 -11.68 -2.34
C ALA A 67 4.70 -12.22 -3.64
N THR A 68 3.93 -13.02 -4.37
CA THR A 68 4.33 -13.46 -5.71
C THR A 68 4.43 -12.26 -6.67
N HIS A 69 3.59 -11.23 -6.50
CA HIS A 69 3.65 -9.96 -7.26
C HIS A 69 2.97 -8.77 -6.55
N GLY A 70 3.58 -8.26 -5.49
CA GLY A 70 3.00 -7.21 -4.66
C GLY A 70 3.11 -5.82 -5.27
N THR A 71 1.98 -5.16 -5.56
CA THR A 71 1.93 -3.76 -5.98
C THR A 71 2.12 -2.85 -4.77
N THR A 72 2.99 -1.85 -4.93
CA THR A 72 3.43 -1.00 -3.81
C THR A 72 2.58 0.26 -3.61
N TYR A 73 2.17 0.46 -2.37
CA TYR A 73 1.38 1.59 -1.90
C TYR A 73 1.99 2.21 -0.66
N ARG A 74 1.62 3.46 -0.36
CA ARG A 74 2.14 4.17 0.78
C ARG A 74 1.52 3.60 2.05
N TRP A 75 2.35 3.24 3.02
CA TRP A 75 1.88 2.85 4.33
C TRP A 75 1.17 4.02 5.02
N THR A 76 0.02 3.69 5.62
CA THR A 76 -0.73 4.54 6.56
C THR A 76 -1.35 3.60 7.59
N ALA A 77 -1.58 4.06 8.82
CA ALA A 77 -2.24 3.24 9.86
C ALA A 77 -3.59 2.68 9.37
N LYS A 78 -4.37 3.50 8.66
CA LYS A 78 -5.65 3.10 8.06
C LYS A 78 -5.49 2.02 6.99
N ALA A 79 -4.42 2.04 6.20
CA ALA A 79 -4.14 1.00 5.21
C ALA A 79 -3.66 -0.31 5.87
N TYR A 80 -2.92 -0.22 6.97
CA TYR A 80 -2.43 -1.40 7.66
C TYR A 80 -3.55 -2.22 8.33
N GLN A 81 -4.54 -1.54 8.90
CA GLN A 81 -5.70 -2.15 9.59
C GLN A 81 -6.74 -2.79 8.66
N ARG A 82 -6.52 -2.76 7.35
CA ARG A 82 -7.47 -3.27 6.35
C ARG A 82 -7.02 -4.63 5.84
N HIS A 83 -7.97 -5.54 5.70
CA HIS A 83 -7.75 -6.76 4.94
C HIS A 83 -7.79 -6.41 3.45
N PHE A 84 -6.68 -6.65 2.76
CA PHE A 84 -6.57 -6.50 1.32
C PHE A 84 -6.08 -7.82 0.71
N SER A 85 -6.19 -7.95 -0.61
CA SER A 85 -5.59 -9.07 -1.32
C SER A 85 -4.07 -9.14 -1.12
N ASN A 86 -3.52 -10.36 -1.18
CA ASN A 86 -2.08 -10.66 -1.03
C ASN A 86 -1.17 -10.02 -2.11
N HIS A 87 -1.75 -9.19 -2.98
CA HIS A 87 -1.05 -8.46 -4.03
C HIS A 87 -0.79 -7.00 -3.65
N ILE A 88 -1.09 -6.58 -2.43
CA ILE A 88 -0.79 -5.24 -1.90
C ILE A 88 0.41 -5.30 -0.96
N VAL A 89 1.37 -4.42 -1.22
CA VAL A 89 2.53 -4.23 -0.34
C VAL A 89 2.57 -2.78 0.10
N LEU A 90 2.51 -2.56 1.41
CA LEU A 90 2.60 -1.24 1.99
C LEU A 90 4.06 -0.87 2.23
N CYS A 91 4.42 0.36 1.89
CA CYS A 91 5.80 0.84 1.93
C CYS A 91 5.90 2.22 2.59
N SER A 92 6.94 2.41 3.39
CA SER A 92 7.34 3.74 3.87
C SER A 92 8.86 3.86 4.03
N MET A 93 9.36 5.10 3.97
CA MET A 93 10.75 5.40 4.30
C MET A 93 10.85 5.88 5.75
N HIS A 94 11.80 5.34 6.50
CA HIS A 94 12.28 5.89 7.76
C HIS A 94 13.79 6.11 7.68
N GLY A 95 14.20 7.32 7.28
CA GLY A 95 15.60 7.63 6.97
C GLY A 95 16.18 6.74 5.87
N LYS A 96 17.11 5.86 6.25
CA LYS A 96 17.74 4.88 5.33
C LYS A 96 17.04 3.53 5.27
N TRP A 97 15.94 3.35 5.98
CA TRP A 97 15.20 2.10 6.05
C TRP A 97 13.96 2.20 5.18
N LEU A 98 13.71 1.16 4.39
CA LEU A 98 12.47 0.97 3.66
C LEU A 98 11.67 -0.09 4.41
N ASN A 99 10.56 0.32 5.02
CA ASN A 99 9.60 -0.60 5.62
C ASN A 99 8.72 -1.16 4.51
N VAL A 100 8.51 -2.48 4.54
CA VAL A 100 7.69 -3.25 3.61
C VAL A 100 6.82 -4.18 4.44
N CYS A 101 5.51 -4.17 4.25
CA CYS A 101 4.64 -5.13 4.92
C CYS A 101 3.45 -5.50 4.05
N LEU A 102 2.90 -6.70 4.30
CA LEU A 102 1.57 -7.06 3.85
C LEU A 102 0.53 -6.43 4.79
N PRO A 103 -0.65 -6.03 4.29
CA PRO A 103 -1.73 -5.59 5.16
C PRO A 103 -2.13 -6.68 6.17
N GLY A 104 -2.14 -6.35 7.46
CA GLY A 104 -2.37 -7.30 8.55
C GLY A 104 -1.26 -8.33 8.79
N GLY A 105 -0.13 -8.23 8.08
CA GLY A 105 1.03 -9.11 8.25
C GLY A 105 2.21 -8.44 8.96
N GLU A 106 3.28 -9.22 9.14
CA GLU A 106 4.52 -8.76 9.78
C GLU A 106 5.25 -7.68 8.95
N HIS A 107 6.13 -6.93 9.65
CA HIS A 107 6.90 -5.85 9.07
C HIS A 107 8.32 -6.29 8.74
N SER A 108 8.69 -6.13 7.47
CA SER A 108 10.06 -6.32 7.03
C SER A 108 10.75 -4.97 6.83
N LEU A 109 11.99 -4.85 7.32
CA LEU A 109 12.80 -3.65 7.14
C LEU A 109 13.98 -3.91 6.20
N LEU A 110 14.08 -3.08 5.16
CA LEU A 110 15.14 -3.15 4.17
C LEU A 110 16.13 -2.00 4.32
N VAL A 111 17.42 -2.31 4.38
CA VAL A 111 18.49 -1.31 4.34
C VAL A 111 19.61 -1.67 3.37
N ARG A 112 20.05 -0.68 2.61
CA ARG A 112 21.21 -0.83 1.72
C ARG A 112 22.52 -0.64 2.49
N LYS A 113 23.43 -1.59 2.32
CA LYS A 113 24.78 -1.60 2.92
C LYS A 113 25.80 -1.94 1.84
N GLY A 114 26.35 -0.91 1.19
CA GLY A 114 27.29 -1.09 0.08
C GLY A 114 26.66 -1.89 -1.06
N LYS A 115 27.25 -3.03 -1.42
CA LYS A 115 26.70 -3.93 -2.44
C LYS A 115 25.55 -4.82 -1.94
N TYR A 116 25.30 -4.91 -0.63
CA TYR A 116 24.31 -5.83 -0.04
C TYR A 116 23.00 -5.16 0.37
N LEU A 117 21.90 -5.92 0.30
CA LEU A 117 20.62 -5.55 0.90
C LEU A 117 20.47 -6.34 2.19
N LYS A 118 20.28 -5.66 3.31
CA LYS A 118 19.94 -6.32 4.58
C LYS A 118 18.43 -6.37 4.70
N LEU A 119 17.89 -7.57 4.90
CA LEU A 119 16.50 -7.84 5.23
C LEU A 119 16.44 -8.09 6.73
N HIS A 120 15.69 -7.27 7.45
CA HIS A 120 15.46 -7.42 8.87
C HIS A 120 14.02 -7.84 9.07
N GLU A 121 13.83 -9.00 9.66
CA GLU A 121 12.56 -9.46 10.22
C GLU A 121 12.65 -9.42 11.75
N ASP A 122 11.54 -9.64 12.44
CA ASP A 122 11.45 -9.48 13.90
C ASP A 122 12.50 -10.28 14.69
N THR A 123 12.86 -11.47 14.19
CA THR A 123 13.73 -12.41 14.92
C THR A 123 15.11 -12.62 14.28
N TRP A 124 15.35 -12.12 13.07
CA TRP A 124 16.59 -12.39 12.34
C TRP A 124 16.91 -11.35 11.27
N VAL A 125 18.16 -11.39 10.77
CA VAL A 125 18.65 -10.48 9.73
C VAL A 125 19.40 -11.25 8.65
N ASP A 126 18.97 -11.13 7.40
CA ASP A 126 19.70 -11.68 6.26
C ASP A 126 20.49 -10.65 5.48
N THR A 127 21.50 -11.19 4.79
CA THR A 127 22.27 -10.48 3.77
C THR A 127 21.91 -11.02 2.41
N LEU A 128 21.27 -10.20 1.60
CA LEU A 128 20.94 -10.51 0.22
C LEU A 128 21.93 -9.86 -0.74
N HIS A 129 22.27 -10.62 -1.76
CA HIS A 129 23.20 -10.27 -2.83
C HIS A 129 22.41 -9.98 -4.09
N ARG A 130 22.84 -9.00 -4.88
CA ARG A 130 22.19 -8.68 -6.15
C ARG A 130 22.53 -9.73 -7.20
#